data_AF-A0A317UW37-F1
#
_entry.id   AF-A0A317UW37-F1
#
_cell.length_a   1.000
_cell.length_b   1.000
_cell.length_c   1.000
_cell.angle_alpha   90.00
_cell.angle_beta   90.00
_cell.angle_gamma   90.00
#
_symmetry.space_group_name_H-M   'P 1'
#
loop_
_entity.id
_entity.type
_entity.pdbx_description
1 polymer ?
#
loop_
_entity_poly.entity_id
_entity_poly.type
_entity_poly.pdbx_seq_one_letter_code
_entity_poly.pdbx_strand_id
1 'polypeptide(L)'
;VVGYPSTGGNYALSCDGVELEFLGVDRFERTYTERRDADAEDAFCAKMRMLGARRWECEVDWELSVMDLDCDVVVAGWPASGGVWVLKMDGRRARREGVGCKVRNALSMEERCAVLERLGGVFYQEPRDCKDLE
;
A
#
# COMPACT_ATOMS: atom_id res chain seq x y z
N VAL A 1 -5.72 7.58 0.84
CA VAL A 1 -6.95 6.76 0.68
C VAL A 1 -7.19 6.02 1.97
N VAL A 2 -8.44 5.96 2.43
CA VAL A 2 -8.83 5.27 3.66
C VAL A 2 -9.92 4.26 3.31
N GLY A 3 -9.89 3.09 3.93
CA GLY A 3 -10.94 2.08 3.83
C GLY A 3 -11.38 1.63 5.23
N TYR A 4 -12.66 1.29 5.37
CA TYR A 4 -13.30 0.99 6.66
C TYR A 4 -13.84 -0.44 6.69
N PRO A 5 -13.09 -1.42 7.23
CA PRO A 5 -13.55 -2.80 7.27
C PRO A 5 -14.73 -2.96 8.23
N SER A 6 -15.60 -3.93 7.96
CA SER A 6 -16.76 -4.28 8.81
C SER A 6 -16.37 -4.69 10.23
N THR A 7 -15.13 -5.18 10.40
CA THR A 7 -14.53 -5.55 11.69
C THR A 7 -14.09 -4.36 12.55
N GLY A 8 -14.22 -3.13 12.03
CA GLY A 8 -13.86 -1.89 12.71
C GLY A 8 -12.39 -1.49 12.55
N GLY A 9 -12.09 -0.22 12.88
CA GLY A 9 -10.82 0.44 12.59
C GLY A 9 -10.79 0.98 11.15
N ASN A 10 -9.60 1.33 10.67
CA ASN A 10 -9.40 1.82 9.31
C ASN A 10 -8.06 1.37 8.71
N TYR A 11 -8.05 1.15 7.40
CA TYR A 11 -6.82 1.01 6.63
C TYR A 11 -6.50 2.33 5.96
N ALA A 12 -5.28 2.82 6.13
CA ALA A 12 -4.84 4.05 5.50
C ALA A 12 -3.62 3.79 4.60
N LEU A 13 -3.67 4.34 3.40
CA LEU A 13 -2.60 4.24 2.42
C LEU A 13 -2.40 5.58 1.69
N SER A 14 -1.16 6.04 1.63
CA SER A 14 -0.77 7.19 0.79
C SER A 14 -0.49 6.71 -0.63
N CYS A 15 -1.54 6.66 -1.46
CA CYS A 15 -1.44 6.10 -2.81
C CYS A 15 -0.81 7.06 -3.84
N ASP A 16 -0.07 6.49 -4.79
CA ASP A 16 0.30 7.10 -6.08
C ASP A 16 -0.66 6.71 -7.22
N GLY A 17 -0.40 7.21 -8.44
CA GLY A 17 -1.26 6.95 -9.59
C GLY A 17 -1.38 5.48 -9.98
N VAL A 18 -0.33 4.69 -9.79
CA VAL A 18 -0.31 3.26 -10.09
C VAL A 18 -1.13 2.49 -9.05
N GLU A 19 -1.00 2.87 -7.78
CA GLU A 19 -1.77 2.28 -6.69
C GLU A 19 -3.26 2.64 -6.79
N LEU A 20 -3.61 3.87 -7.15
CA LEU A 20 -4.99 4.28 -7.38
C LEU A 20 -5.66 3.50 -8.51
N GLU A 21 -4.94 3.29 -9.62
CA GLU A 21 -5.42 2.46 -10.73
C GLU A 21 -5.63 1.00 -10.29
N PHE A 22 -4.68 0.44 -9.53
CA PHE A 22 -4.81 -0.92 -8.97
C PHE A 22 -6.03 -1.06 -8.04
N LEU A 23 -6.31 -0.03 -7.23
CA LEU A 23 -7.47 0.01 -6.35
C LEU A 23 -8.79 0.25 -7.10
N GLY A 24 -8.73 0.63 -8.39
CA GLY A 24 -9.90 1.00 -9.19
C GLY A 24 -10.55 2.30 -8.70
N VAL A 25 -9.73 3.22 -8.19
CA VAL A 25 -10.17 4.51 -7.66
C VAL A 25 -9.82 5.62 -8.65
N ASP A 26 -10.71 6.59 -8.80
CA ASP A 26 -10.45 7.75 -9.66
C ASP A 26 -9.28 8.58 -9.13
N ARG A 27 -8.42 9.04 -10.04
CA ARG A 27 -7.17 9.75 -9.70
C ARG A 27 -7.38 11.22 -9.37
N PHE A 28 -8.51 11.79 -9.76
CA PHE A 28 -8.78 13.23 -9.73
C PHE A 28 -10.03 13.57 -8.93
N GLU A 29 -10.93 12.61 -8.73
CA GLU A 29 -12.13 12.75 -7.92
C GLU A 29 -11.93 12.24 -6.50
N ARG A 30 -12.49 12.98 -5.55
CA ARG A 30 -12.47 12.57 -4.14
C ARG A 30 -13.35 11.34 -3.98
N THR A 31 -12.72 10.20 -3.69
CA THR A 31 -13.44 8.99 -3.30
C THR A 31 -13.98 9.20 -1.90
N TYR A 32 -15.32 9.27 -1.76
CA TYR A 32 -15.94 9.13 -0.46
C TYR A 32 -15.71 7.69 0.01
N THR A 33 -15.07 7.56 1.16
CA THR A 33 -14.46 6.33 1.69
C THR A 33 -15.45 5.39 2.36
N GLU A 34 -16.72 5.75 2.44
CA GLU A 34 -17.77 4.86 2.89
C GLU A 34 -18.50 4.31 1.66
N ARG A 35 -18.04 3.18 1.12
CA ARG A 35 -18.88 2.44 0.17
C ARG A 35 -20.15 2.03 0.91
N ARG A 36 -21.30 2.17 0.24
CA ARG A 36 -22.61 1.85 0.83
C ARG A 36 -22.78 0.37 1.19
N ASP A 37 -21.93 -0.49 0.64
CA ASP A 37 -21.97 -1.94 0.78
C ASP A 37 -20.75 -2.39 1.58
N ALA A 38 -21.01 -3.06 2.72
CA ALA A 38 -19.98 -3.56 3.62
C ALA A 38 -19.08 -4.61 2.93
N ASP A 39 -19.62 -5.46 2.06
CA ASP A 39 -18.83 -6.47 1.35
C ASP A 39 -17.92 -5.80 0.33
N ALA A 40 -18.40 -4.74 -0.32
CA ALA A 40 -17.61 -3.96 -1.27
C ALA A 40 -16.49 -3.17 -0.59
N GLU A 41 -16.72 -2.70 0.63
CA GLU A 41 -15.73 -2.02 1.46
C GLU A 41 -14.67 -2.99 2.02
N ASP A 42 -15.08 -4.18 2.45
CA ASP A 42 -14.17 -5.23 2.91
C ASP A 42 -13.26 -5.73 1.78
N ALA A 43 -13.82 -5.93 0.58
CA ALA A 43 -13.05 -6.26 -0.60
C ALA A 43 -12.06 -5.14 -0.99
N PHE A 44 -12.46 -3.87 -0.80
CA PHE A 44 -11.59 -2.73 -1.01
C PHE A 44 -10.44 -2.70 0.00
N CYS A 45 -10.73 -2.90 1.29
CA CYS A 45 -9.73 -3.02 2.34
C CYS A 45 -8.75 -4.18 2.08
N ALA A 46 -9.24 -5.32 1.56
CA ALA A 46 -8.38 -6.42 1.16
C ALA A 46 -7.39 -6.02 0.05
N LYS A 47 -7.82 -5.25 -0.95
CA LYS A 47 -6.91 -4.71 -1.98
C LYS A 47 -5.93 -3.68 -1.43
N MET A 48 -6.33 -2.86 -0.46
CA MET A 48 -5.41 -1.93 0.20
C MET A 48 -4.31 -2.68 0.97
N ARG A 49 -4.65 -3.77 1.68
CA ARG A 49 -3.67 -4.62 2.36
C ARG A 49 -2.66 -5.24 1.41
N MET A 50 -3.09 -5.63 0.21
CA MET A 50 -2.18 -6.10 -0.84
C MET A 50 -1.08 -5.09 -1.19
N LEU A 51 -1.30 -3.79 -0.96
CA LEU A 51 -0.31 -2.74 -1.18
C LEU A 51 0.53 -2.40 0.07
N GLY A 52 0.33 -3.10 1.19
CA GLY A 52 0.98 -2.84 2.47
C GLY A 52 0.26 -1.81 3.35
N ALA A 53 -1.04 -1.57 3.12
CA ALA A 53 -1.81 -0.65 3.96
C ALA A 53 -1.85 -1.14 5.42
N ARG A 54 -1.49 -0.25 6.34
CA ARG A 54 -1.49 -0.54 7.77
C ARG A 54 -2.89 -0.36 8.36
N ARG A 55 -3.27 -1.26 9.26
CA ARG A 55 -4.48 -1.13 10.09
C ARG A 55 -4.23 -0.18 11.25
N TRP A 56 -5.22 0.67 11.51
CA TRP A 56 -5.26 1.61 12.63
C TRP A 56 -6.55 1.39 13.42
N GLU A 57 -6.49 1.59 14.73
CA GLU A 57 -7.69 1.50 15.60
C GLU A 57 -8.61 2.70 15.38
N CYS A 58 -8.04 3.88 15.15
CA CYS A 58 -8.77 5.07 14.75
C CYS A 58 -7.97 5.97 13.80
N GLU A 59 -8.68 6.89 13.12
CA GLU A 59 -8.09 7.80 12.14
C GLU A 59 -7.05 8.75 12.73
N VAL A 60 -7.22 9.14 14.00
CA VAL A 60 -6.28 10.00 14.73
C VAL A 60 -4.91 9.33 14.89
N ASP A 61 -4.88 8.03 15.17
CA ASP A 61 -3.62 7.28 15.29
C ASP A 61 -2.86 7.24 13.96
N TRP A 62 -3.61 7.09 12.85
CA TRP A 62 -3.05 7.21 11.51
C TRP A 62 -2.48 8.60 11.27
N GLU A 63 -3.25 9.66 11.51
CA GLU A 63 -2.81 11.05 11.26
C GLU A 63 -1.54 11.39 12.03
N LEU A 64 -1.44 10.95 13.30
CA LEU A 64 -0.23 11.11 14.11
C LEU A 64 0.95 10.31 13.55
N SER A 65 0.69 9.12 13.01
CA SER A 65 1.75 8.28 12.40
C SER A 65 2.35 8.86 11.12
N VAL A 66 1.62 9.69 10.38
CA VAL A 66 2.16 10.37 9.19
C VAL A 66 3.32 11.29 9.56
N MET A 67 3.36 11.75 10.82
CA MET A 67 4.46 12.55 11.37
C MET A 67 5.59 11.70 11.96
N ASP A 68 5.37 10.39 12.13
CA ASP A 68 6.37 9.46 12.67
C ASP A 68 7.31 8.98 11.54
N LEU A 69 8.40 9.72 11.38
CA LEU A 69 9.39 9.48 10.33
C LEU A 69 10.21 8.19 10.54
N ASP A 70 10.07 7.52 11.69
CA ASP A 70 10.81 6.31 12.02
C ASP A 70 10.01 5.02 11.70
N CYS A 71 8.75 5.11 11.29
CA CYS A 71 7.95 3.92 11.00
C CYS A 71 8.49 3.14 9.78
N ASP A 72 8.50 1.81 9.89
CA ASP A 72 8.87 0.91 8.79
C ASP A 72 7.98 1.18 7.56
N VAL A 73 8.63 1.19 6.40
CA VAL A 73 7.97 1.29 5.09
C VAL A 73 7.80 -0.12 4.55
N VAL A 74 6.55 -0.50 4.26
CA VAL A 74 6.21 -1.68 3.49
C VAL A 74 5.55 -1.23 2.20
N VAL A 75 6.11 -1.63 1.06
CA VAL A 75 5.55 -1.35 -0.25
C VAL A 75 5.53 -2.62 -1.09
N ALA A 76 4.43 -2.83 -1.81
CA ALA A 76 4.26 -3.99 -2.67
C ALA A 76 4.10 -3.59 -4.14
N GLY A 77 4.41 -4.53 -5.04
CA GLY A 77 4.20 -4.45 -6.48
C GLY A 77 3.68 -5.79 -7.01
N TRP A 78 2.68 -5.73 -7.89
CA TRP A 78 1.92 -6.90 -8.35
C TRP A 78 2.10 -7.09 -9.86
N PRO A 79 3.08 -7.89 -10.31
CA PRO A 79 3.32 -8.08 -11.73
C PRO A 79 2.18 -8.89 -12.37
N ALA A 80 1.94 -8.67 -13.65
CA ALA A 80 0.91 -9.37 -14.42
C ALA A 80 1.19 -10.88 -14.54
N SER A 81 2.45 -11.29 -14.38
CA SER A 81 2.86 -12.70 -14.33
C SER A 81 2.40 -13.46 -13.08
N GLY A 82 1.84 -12.74 -12.09
CA GLY A 82 1.50 -13.29 -10.78
C GLY A 82 2.66 -13.23 -9.78
N GLY A 83 2.35 -13.51 -8.52
CA GLY A 83 3.23 -13.27 -7.37
C GLY A 83 3.19 -11.81 -6.90
N VAL A 84 4.08 -11.46 -5.98
CA VAL A 84 4.20 -10.11 -5.42
C VAL A 84 5.66 -9.79 -5.08
N TRP A 85 6.08 -8.58 -5.41
CA TRP A 85 7.31 -7.98 -4.91
C TRP A 85 7.02 -7.18 -3.66
N VAL A 86 7.78 -7.41 -2.58
CA VAL A 86 7.62 -6.66 -1.33
C VAL A 86 8.96 -6.10 -0.89
N LEU A 87 8.99 -4.81 -0.59
CA LEU A 87 10.11 -4.16 0.06
C LEU A 87 9.67 -3.72 1.46
N LYS A 88 10.38 -4.21 2.47
CA LYS A 88 10.31 -3.72 3.84
C LYS A 88 11.62 -3.01 4.19
N MET A 89 11.51 -1.79 4.70
CA MET A 89 12.69 -1.01 5.06
C MET A 89 12.38 -0.06 6.22
N ASP A 90 13.32 0.06 7.17
CA ASP A 90 13.29 1.09 8.22
C ASP A 90 13.04 2.49 7.64
N GLY A 91 12.18 3.28 8.29
CA GLY A 91 11.74 4.59 7.79
C GLY A 91 12.89 5.56 7.53
N ARG A 92 13.89 5.59 8.42
CA ARG A 92 15.07 6.46 8.26
C ARG A 92 15.91 6.03 7.06
N ARG A 93 16.13 4.74 6.88
CA ARG A 93 16.83 4.20 5.70
C ARG A 93 16.05 4.48 4.43
N ALA A 94 14.74 4.23 4.41
CA ALA A 94 13.88 4.46 3.26
C ALA A 94 13.90 5.93 2.82
N ARG A 95 13.90 6.87 3.77
CA ARG A 95 14.04 8.30 3.50
C ARG A 95 15.41 8.65 2.93
N ARG A 96 16.49 8.15 3.53
CA ARG A 96 17.86 8.40 3.06
C ARG A 96 18.07 7.89 1.64
N GLU A 97 17.52 6.72 1.31
CA GLU A 97 17.62 6.11 0.00
C GLU A 97 16.59 6.64 -1.02
N GLY A 98 15.66 7.49 -0.58
CA GLY A 98 14.63 8.08 -1.43
C GLY A 98 13.63 7.07 -1.99
N VAL A 99 13.32 6.01 -1.23
CA VAL A 99 12.43 4.91 -1.66
C VAL A 99 11.08 5.45 -2.14
N GLY A 100 10.46 6.33 -1.35
CA GLY A 100 9.17 6.94 -1.70
C GLY A 100 9.20 7.67 -3.05
N CYS A 101 10.23 8.46 -3.33
CA CYS A 101 10.37 9.16 -4.61
C CYS A 101 10.58 8.19 -5.78
N LYS A 102 11.42 7.16 -5.59
CA LYS A 102 11.74 6.19 -6.64
C LYS A 102 10.53 5.35 -7.03
N VAL A 103 9.78 4.89 -6.03
CA VAL A 103 8.59 4.06 -6.22
C VAL A 103 7.45 4.88 -6.86
N ARG A 104 7.21 6.11 -6.39
CA ARG A 104 6.16 7.00 -6.92
C ARG A 104 6.40 7.49 -8.35
N ASN A 105 7.63 7.38 -8.85
CA ASN A 105 7.96 7.73 -10.23
C ASN A 105 7.58 6.64 -11.24
N ALA A 106 7.22 5.44 -10.77
CA ALA A 106 6.73 4.39 -11.65
C ALA A 106 5.41 4.81 -12.31
N LEU A 107 5.29 4.52 -13.61
CA LEU A 107 4.10 4.81 -14.40
C LEU A 107 3.21 3.57 -14.61
N SER A 108 3.70 2.40 -14.20
CA SER A 108 2.97 1.14 -14.25
C SER A 108 3.33 0.22 -13.09
N MET A 109 2.51 -0.80 -12.86
CA MET A 109 2.79 -1.79 -11.83
C MET A 109 4.04 -2.62 -12.14
N GLU A 110 4.35 -2.83 -13.43
CA GLU A 110 5.59 -3.50 -13.85
C GLU A 110 6.83 -2.66 -13.57
N GLU A 111 6.79 -1.36 -13.88
CA GLU A 111 7.88 -0.44 -13.52
C GLU A 111 8.07 -0.39 -12.01
N ARG A 112 6.97 -0.38 -11.25
CA ARG A 112 7.01 -0.44 -9.79
C ARG A 112 7.71 -1.71 -9.32
N CYS A 113 7.35 -2.89 -9.85
CA CYS A 113 8.01 -4.16 -9.52
C CYS A 113 9.52 -4.11 -9.82
N ALA A 114 9.91 -3.60 -10.99
CA ALA A 114 11.32 -3.45 -11.36
C ALA A 114 12.09 -2.49 -10.43
N VAL A 115 11.44 -1.43 -9.95
CA VAL A 115 12.01 -0.53 -8.94
C VAL A 115 12.17 -1.24 -7.60
N LEU A 116 11.18 -2.02 -7.16
CA LEU A 116 11.25 -2.79 -5.91
C LEU A 116 12.39 -3.81 -5.95
N GLU A 117 12.52 -4.55 -7.05
CA GLU A 117 13.64 -5.48 -7.26
C GLU A 117 15.00 -4.78 -7.12
N ARG A 118 15.17 -3.62 -7.78
CA ARG A 118 16.42 -2.82 -7.70
C ARG A 118 16.73 -2.29 -6.31
N LEU A 119 15.70 -2.09 -5.48
CA LEU A 119 15.83 -1.62 -4.10
C LEU A 119 16.04 -2.77 -3.10
N GLY A 120 16.17 -4.01 -3.59
CA GLY A 120 16.34 -5.20 -2.76
C GLY A 120 15.03 -5.74 -2.19
N GLY A 121 13.91 -5.49 -2.86
CA GLY A 121 12.65 -6.17 -2.57
C GLY A 121 12.78 -7.69 -2.76
N VAL A 122 11.86 -8.42 -2.15
CA VAL A 122 11.79 -9.88 -2.23
C VAL A 122 10.56 -10.26 -3.04
N PHE A 123 10.74 -11.19 -3.98
CA PHE A 123 9.64 -11.76 -4.74
C PHE A 123 9.06 -12.97 -4.01
N TYR A 124 7.74 -12.99 -3.88
CA TYR A 124 6.97 -14.10 -3.35
C TYR A 124 6.05 -14.63 -4.45
N GLN A 125 6.21 -15.91 -4.78
CA GLN A 125 5.34 -16.57 -5.76
C GLN A 125 3.90 -16.62 -5.24
N GLU A 126 3.73 -16.96 -3.95
CA GLU A 126 2.46 -16.94 -3.24
C GLU A 126 2.46 -15.75 -2.28
N PRO A 127 1.57 -14.74 -2.46
CA PRO A 127 1.56 -13.56 -1.61
C PRO A 127 1.37 -13.83 -0.11
N ARG A 128 0.72 -14.95 0.22
CA ARG A 128 0.49 -15.41 1.60
C ARG A 128 1.78 -15.80 2.33
N ASP A 129 2.87 -16.04 1.60
CA ASP A 129 4.17 -16.32 2.20
C ASP A 129 4.83 -15.04 2.77
N CYS A 130 4.31 -13.86 2.42
CA CYS A 130 4.79 -12.59 2.94
C CYS A 130 3.97 -12.14 4.17
N LYS A 131 4.58 -12.26 5.36
CA LYS A 131 3.98 -11.82 6.63
C LYS A 131 3.76 -10.32 6.74
N ASP A 132 4.47 -9.54 5.94
CA ASP A 132 4.36 -8.08 5.95
C ASP A 132 3.11 -7.58 5.18
N LEU A 133 2.40 -8.48 4.49
CA LEU A 133 1.14 -8.19 3.78
C LEU A 133 -0.11 -8.82 4.42
N GLU A 134 0.00 -9.38 5.64
CA GLU A 134 -1.11 -9.99 6.38
C GLU A 134 -2.07 -8.96 7.00
#